data_AF-A0A2D4LJF9-F1
#
_entry.id   AF-A0A2D4LJF9-F1
#
_cell.length_a   1.000
_cell.length_b   1.000
_cell.length_c   1.000
_cell.angle_alpha   90.00
_cell.angle_beta   90.00
_cell.angle_gamma   90.00
#
_symmetry.space_group_name_H-M   'P 1'
#
loop_
_entity.id
_entity.type
_entity.pdbx_description
1 polymer ?
#
loop_
_entity_poly.entity_id
_entity_poly.type
_entity_poly.pdbx_seq_one_letter_code
_entity_poly.pdbx_strand_id
1 'polypeptide(L)'
;KLGKLFVSLTQSKKRGVALYIRDNIIAKQIYTDDDGRILMVEIMDNNNKILLIVIYAPNYNQEIFYRKLHAQVIKLDYTNILMMGDWNGIVDGKLDYKTQTIIKKTKKTLPKS
;
A
#
# COMPACT_ATOMS: atom_id res chain seq x y z
N LYS A 1 17.31 -16.23 13.07
CA LYS A 1 17.27 -14.73 13.10
C LYS A 1 16.40 -14.27 11.94
N LEU A 2 15.49 -13.31 12.13
CA LEU A 2 14.50 -12.90 11.11
C LEU A 2 15.10 -12.05 9.96
N GLY A 3 16.34 -11.57 10.14
CA GLY A 3 17.05 -10.71 9.19
C GLY A 3 17.09 -9.26 9.65
N LYS A 4 17.42 -8.36 8.73
CA LYS A 4 17.46 -6.90 8.89
C LYS A 4 16.05 -6.32 8.84
N LEU A 5 15.74 -5.48 9.81
CA LEU A 5 14.46 -4.80 9.94
C LEU A 5 14.49 -3.42 9.24
N PHE A 6 13.45 -3.15 8.47
CA PHE A 6 13.15 -1.86 7.86
C PHE A 6 11.75 -1.43 8.29
N VAL A 7 11.57 -0.16 8.66
CA VAL A 7 10.30 0.33 9.19
C VAL A 7 9.95 1.70 8.66
N SER A 8 8.65 1.93 8.43
CA SER A 8 8.09 3.27 8.38
C SER A 8 7.18 3.42 9.59
N LEU A 9 7.46 4.39 10.46
CA LEU A 9 6.77 4.61 11.73
C LEU A 9 6.22 6.02 11.78
N THR A 10 5.06 6.19 12.41
CA THR A 10 4.53 7.51 12.76
C THR A 10 4.77 7.78 14.25
N GLN A 11 4.75 9.05 14.65
CA GLN A 11 4.96 9.46 16.05
C GLN A 11 3.87 8.94 17.01
N SER A 12 2.73 8.48 16.47
CA SER A 12 1.62 7.91 17.24
C SER A 12 1.55 6.38 17.11
N LYS A 13 1.11 5.66 18.17
CA LYS A 13 0.99 4.18 18.17
C LYS A 13 -0.13 3.61 17.27
N LYS A 14 -0.54 4.32 16.21
CA LYS A 14 -1.70 3.95 15.38
C LYS A 14 -1.33 3.41 14.01
N ARG A 15 -0.08 3.56 13.56
CA ARG A 15 0.35 3.19 12.19
C ARG A 15 1.80 2.74 12.19
N GLY A 16 2.15 1.97 11.18
CA GLY A 16 3.52 1.56 10.92
C GLY A 16 3.55 0.33 10.03
N VAL A 17 4.57 0.25 9.20
CA VAL A 17 4.88 -0.95 8.41
C VAL A 17 6.28 -1.43 8.75
N ALA A 18 6.46 -2.74 8.79
CA ALA A 18 7.73 -3.39 9.07
C ALA A 18 8.01 -4.43 7.99
N LEU A 19 9.26 -4.43 7.50
CA LEU A 19 9.75 -5.39 6.52
C LEU A 19 11.02 -6.02 7.07
N TYR A 20 11.03 -7.36 7.12
CA TYR A 20 12.22 -8.14 7.46
C TYR A 20 12.82 -8.70 6.19
N ILE A 21 14.11 -8.46 5.99
CA ILE A 21 14.86 -8.98 4.85
C ILE A 21 16.03 -9.80 5.37
N ARG A 22 16.22 -11.01 4.84
CA ARG A 22 17.32 -11.89 5.26
C ARG A 22 18.67 -11.20 5.07
N ASP A 23 19.59 -11.43 6.01
CA ASP A 23 20.89 -10.74 6.06
C ASP A 23 21.79 -10.99 4.82
N ASN A 24 21.51 -12.06 4.06
CA ASN A 24 22.22 -12.39 2.83
C ASN A 24 21.72 -11.60 1.61
N ILE A 25 20.64 -10.83 1.73
CA ILE A 25 20.12 -9.98 0.67
C ILE A 25 20.58 -8.54 0.94
N ILE A 26 21.25 -7.94 -0.05
CA ILE A 26 21.65 -6.54 0.03
C ILE A 26 20.39 -5.70 -0.07
N ALA A 27 20.09 -4.95 0.99
CA ALA A 27 18.89 -4.13 1.09
C ALA A 27 19.17 -2.74 1.65
N LYS A 28 18.58 -1.73 1.00
CA LYS A 28 18.72 -0.31 1.36
C LYS A 28 17.35 0.37 1.42
N GLN A 29 17.04 1.00 2.55
CA GLN A 29 15.85 1.86 2.65
C GLN A 29 16.05 3.09 1.78
N ILE A 30 15.09 3.34 0.88
CA ILE A 30 15.15 4.46 -0.06
C ILE A 30 14.15 5.55 0.32
N TYR A 31 12.98 5.16 0.82
CA TYR A 31 11.93 6.10 1.17
C TYR A 31 11.05 5.57 2.31
N THR A 32 10.64 6.49 3.17
CA THR A 32 9.57 6.33 4.15
C THR A 32 8.73 7.59 4.17
N ASP A 33 7.45 7.46 4.41
CA ASP A 33 6.57 8.61 4.61
C ASP A 33 6.40 8.97 6.09
N ASP A 34 5.99 10.21 6.33
CA ASP A 34 5.77 10.72 7.70
C ASP A 34 4.58 10.06 8.42
N ASP A 35 3.64 9.49 7.65
CA ASP A 35 2.44 8.85 8.17
C ASP A 35 2.65 7.38 8.58
N GLY A 36 3.82 6.80 8.30
CA GLY A 36 4.13 5.42 8.64
C GLY A 36 3.41 4.38 7.76
N ARG A 37 3.03 4.75 6.53
CA ARG A 37 2.18 3.96 5.63
C ARG A 37 2.88 3.49 4.37
N ILE A 38 4.02 4.05 4.01
CA ILE A 38 4.80 3.71 2.83
C ILE A 38 6.23 3.45 3.28
N LEU A 39 6.75 2.29 2.92
CA LEU A 39 8.15 1.91 3.07
C LEU A 39 8.64 1.41 1.71
N MET A 40 9.71 2.00 1.21
CA MET A 40 10.36 1.56 -0.03
C MET A 40 11.79 1.13 0.25
N VAL A 41 12.11 -0.10 -0.13
CA VAL A 41 13.42 -0.72 0.07
C VAL A 41 13.91 -1.24 -1.27
N GLU A 42 15.09 -0.79 -1.69
CA GLU A 42 15.81 -1.39 -2.81
C GLU A 42 16.48 -2.66 -2.33
N ILE A 43 16.30 -3.75 -3.06
CA ILE A 43 17.07 -4.98 -2.92
C ILE A 43 17.87 -5.27 -4.19
N MET A 44 18.96 -6.00 -4.03
CA MET A 44 19.74 -6.55 -5.13
C MET A 44 19.56 -8.06 -5.19
N ASP A 45 19.12 -8.56 -6.35
CA ASP A 45 19.01 -9.99 -6.64
C ASP A 45 19.61 -10.27 -8.03
N ASN A 46 20.62 -11.14 -8.10
CA ASN A 46 21.31 -11.49 -9.35
C ASN A 46 21.72 -10.27 -10.20
N ASN A 47 22.33 -9.25 -9.55
CA ASN A 47 22.69 -7.95 -10.12
C ASN A 47 21.52 -7.09 -10.63
N ASN A 48 20.27 -7.51 -10.44
CA ASN A 48 19.10 -6.71 -10.74
C ASN A 48 18.66 -5.94 -9.50
N LYS A 49 18.43 -4.64 -9.68
CA LYS A 49 17.80 -3.80 -8.67
C LYS A 49 16.29 -4.03 -8.70
N ILE A 50 15.71 -4.32 -7.54
CA ILE A 50 14.27 -4.49 -7.37
C ILE A 50 13.81 -3.54 -6.27
N LEU A 51 12.77 -2.76 -6.55
CA LEU A 51 12.13 -1.89 -5.59
C LEU A 51 11.01 -2.65 -4.88
N LEU A 52 11.18 -2.91 -3.59
CA LEU A 52 10.12 -3.39 -2.71
C LEU A 52 9.35 -2.20 -2.16
N ILE A 53 8.03 -2.18 -2.35
CA ILE A 53 7.15 -1.14 -1.83
C ILE A 53 6.14 -1.80 -0.90
N VAL A 54 6.22 -1.50 0.39
CA VAL A 54 5.27 -1.96 1.41
C VAL A 54 4.34 -0.82 1.76
N ILE A 55 3.04 -1.04 1.60
CA ILE A 55 2.01 -0.04 1.84
C ILE A 55 1.00 -0.45 2.91
N TYR A 56 0.46 0.55 3.60
CA TYR A 56 -0.74 0.45 4.42
C TYR A 56 -1.66 1.65 4.12
N ALA A 57 -2.56 1.46 3.16
CA ALA A 57 -3.46 2.50 2.69
C ALA A 57 -4.44 2.96 3.81
N PRO A 58 -4.93 4.21 3.77
CA PRO A 58 -5.92 4.67 4.73
C PRO A 58 -7.33 4.20 4.36
N ASN A 59 -8.21 4.09 5.35
CA ASN A 59 -9.64 3.80 5.10
C ASN A 59 -10.38 5.00 4.47
N TYR A 60 -9.85 6.21 4.63
CA TYR A 60 -10.41 7.46 4.13
C TYR A 60 -9.34 8.24 3.36
N ASN A 61 -9.74 9.12 2.44
CA ASN A 61 -8.82 9.95 1.64
C ASN A 61 -7.76 9.14 0.86
N GLN A 62 -8.17 7.98 0.34
CA GLN A 62 -7.30 7.07 -0.42
C GLN A 62 -6.70 7.72 -1.67
N GLU A 63 -7.45 8.59 -2.35
CA GLU A 63 -6.97 9.28 -3.55
C GLU A 63 -5.67 10.05 -3.29
N ILE A 64 -5.60 10.81 -2.19
CA ILE A 64 -4.41 11.59 -1.81
C ILE A 64 -3.22 10.67 -1.56
N PHE A 65 -3.46 9.56 -0.84
CA PHE A 65 -2.45 8.54 -0.57
C PHE A 65 -1.92 7.92 -1.88
N TYR A 66 -2.80 7.50 -2.77
CA TYR A 66 -2.40 6.87 -4.03
C TYR A 66 -1.71 7.83 -4.99
N ARG A 67 -2.11 9.12 -5.03
CA ARG A 67 -1.39 10.14 -5.80
C ARG A 67 0.03 10.36 -5.26
N LYS A 68 0.20 10.40 -3.93
CA LYS A 68 1.53 10.49 -3.30
C LYS A 68 2.38 9.26 -3.62
N LEU A 69 1.80 8.06 -3.51
CA LEU A 69 2.48 6.81 -3.84
C LEU A 69 2.93 6.79 -5.30
N HIS A 70 2.03 7.11 -6.23
CA HIS A 70 2.32 7.17 -7.66
C HIS A 70 3.45 8.15 -7.98
N ALA A 71 3.41 9.36 -7.39
CA ALA A 71 4.46 10.35 -7.60
C ALA A 71 5.84 9.85 -7.13
N GLN A 72 5.91 9.12 -6.00
CA GLN A 72 7.17 8.52 -5.54
C GLN A 72 7.65 7.39 -6.45
N VAL A 73 6.74 6.52 -6.93
CA VAL A 73 7.09 5.43 -7.84
C VAL A 73 7.70 5.97 -9.14
N ILE A 74 7.07 6.97 -9.76
CA ILE A 74 7.57 7.59 -10.98
C ILE A 74 8.91 8.30 -10.74
N LYS A 75 9.06 8.97 -9.59
CA LYS A 75 10.32 9.66 -9.24
C LYS A 75 11.51 8.71 -9.10
N LEU A 76 11.27 7.49 -8.60
CA LEU A 76 12.34 6.52 -8.36
C LEU A 76 12.75 5.77 -9.63
N ASP A 77 11.87 5.69 -10.64
CA ASP A 77 12.17 5.15 -11.98
C ASP A 77 12.80 3.75 -12.00
N TYR A 78 12.25 2.82 -11.20
CA TYR A 78 12.68 1.42 -11.20
C TYR A 78 11.89 0.60 -12.23
N THR A 79 12.58 -0.25 -12.99
CA THR A 79 11.93 -1.20 -13.90
C THR A 79 11.30 -2.38 -13.15
N ASN A 80 12.00 -2.93 -12.15
CA ASN A 80 11.52 -4.07 -11.37
C ASN A 80 10.93 -3.59 -10.06
N ILE A 81 9.60 -3.66 -9.93
CA ILE A 81 8.87 -3.21 -8.75
C ILE A 81 8.02 -4.36 -8.22
N LEU A 82 8.11 -4.59 -6.91
CA LEU A 82 7.19 -5.46 -6.18
C LEU A 82 6.48 -4.63 -5.12
N MET A 83 5.18 -4.46 -5.26
CA MET A 83 4.35 -3.74 -4.31
C MET A 83 3.48 -4.73 -3.51
N MET A 84 3.44 -4.55 -2.19
CA MET A 84 2.72 -5.43 -1.28
C MET A 84 2.18 -4.65 -0.08
N GLY A 85 1.25 -5.26 0.65
CA GLY A 85 0.68 -4.69 1.87
C GLY A 85 -0.84 -4.64 1.82
N ASP A 86 -1.42 -3.76 2.63
CA ASP A 86 -2.86 -3.58 2.72
C ASP A 86 -3.30 -2.34 1.94
N TRP A 87 -4.07 -2.58 0.89
CA TRP A 87 -4.56 -1.58 -0.06
C TRP A 87 -5.84 -0.90 0.45
N ASN A 88 -6.54 -1.48 1.43
CA ASN A 88 -7.87 -1.02 1.87
C ASN A 88 -8.82 -0.67 0.70
N GLY A 89 -8.66 -1.34 -0.43
CA GLY A 89 -9.32 -1.03 -1.69
C GLY A 89 -9.87 -2.29 -2.33
N ILE A 90 -10.92 -2.11 -3.11
CA ILE A 90 -11.56 -3.16 -3.90
C ILE A 90 -10.93 -3.11 -5.29
N VAL A 91 -10.23 -4.17 -5.67
CA VAL A 91 -9.57 -4.28 -6.98
C VAL A 91 -10.59 -4.71 -8.03
N ASP A 92 -11.49 -5.62 -7.67
CA ASP A 92 -12.59 -6.05 -8.53
C ASP A 92 -13.84 -6.32 -7.69
N GLY A 93 -14.89 -5.53 -7.91
CA GLY A 93 -16.15 -5.66 -7.17
C GLY A 93 -16.87 -7.00 -7.34
N LYS A 94 -16.53 -7.82 -8.34
CA LYS A 94 -17.07 -9.17 -8.55
C LYS A 94 -16.22 -10.25 -7.89
N LEU A 95 -14.89 -10.08 -7.85
CA LEU A 95 -13.97 -11.05 -7.25
C LEU A 95 -13.83 -10.83 -5.74
N ASP A 96 -13.81 -9.57 -5.30
CA ASP A 96 -13.66 -9.19 -3.90
C ASP A 96 -14.98 -9.27 -3.12
N TYR A 97 -16.12 -9.19 -3.81
CA TYR A 97 -17.44 -9.38 -3.22
C TYR A 97 -18.24 -10.44 -3.97
N LYS A 98 -18.64 -11.49 -3.25
CA LYS A 98 -19.84 -12.27 -3.61
C LYS A 98 -21.10 -11.44 -3.29
N THR A 99 -21.28 -10.29 -3.93
CA THR A 99 -22.53 -9.53 -3.73
C THR A 99 -23.64 -10.15 -4.56
N GLN A 100 -24.62 -10.76 -3.88
CA GLN A 100 -25.99 -10.70 -4.36
C GLN A 100 -26.25 -9.23 -4.64
N THR A 101 -26.59 -8.91 -5.88
CA THR A 101 -26.91 -7.55 -6.32
C THR A 101 -28.03 -7.02 -5.44
N ILE A 102 -27.71 -6.25 -4.40
CA ILE A 102 -28.71 -5.45 -3.72
C ILE A 102 -29.02 -4.33 -4.72
N ILE A 103 -29.98 -4.61 -5.59
CA ILE A 103 -30.75 -3.59 -6.29
C ILE A 103 -31.15 -2.62 -5.18
N LYS A 104 -30.54 -1.43 -5.15
CA LYS A 104 -31.05 -0.33 -4.34
C LYS A 104 -32.49 -0.12 -4.80
N LYS A 105 -33.45 -0.74 -4.11
CA LYS A 105 -34.86 -0.38 -4.25
C LYS A 105 -34.92 1.07 -3.83
N THR A 106 -35.00 1.97 -4.81
CA THR A 106 -35.43 3.34 -4.59
C THR A 106 -36.73 3.22 -3.80
N LYS A 107 -36.70 3.58 -2.51
CA LYS A 107 -37.94 3.68 -1.73
C LYS A 107 -38.78 4.71 -2.47
N LYS A 108 -39.83 4.25 -3.18
CA LYS A 108 -40.93 5.12 -3.62
C LYS A 108 -41.63 5.59 -2.35
N THR A 109 -41.15 6.66 -1.72
CA THR A 109 -41.97 7.44 -0.81
C THR A 109 -42.86 8.33 -1.66
N LEU A 110 -44.17 8.22 -1.45
CA LEU A 110 -45.18 9.07 -2.07
C LEU A 110 -44.85 10.56 -1.85
N PRO A 111 -45.13 11.45 -2.83
CA PRO A 111 -45.07 12.88 -2.58
C PRO A 111 -46.05 13.23 -1.46
N LYS A 112 -45.61 14.06 -0.50
CA LYS A 112 -46.53 14.66 0.47
C LYS A 112 -47.24 15.81 -0.23
N SER A 113 -48.58 15.81 -0.15
CA SER A 113 -49.47 16.90 -0.57
C SER A 113 -49.15 18.21 0.12
#